data_AF-A0A183MD92-F1
#
_entry.id   AF-A0A183MD92-F1
#
_cell.length_a   1.000
_cell.length_b   1.000
_cell.length_c   1.000
_cell.angle_alpha   90.00
_cell.angle_beta   90.00
_cell.angle_gamma   90.00
#
_symmetry.space_group_name_H-M   'P 1'
#
loop_
_entity.id
_entity.type
_entity.pdbx_description
1 polymer ?
#
loop_
_entity_poly.entity_id
_entity_poly.type
_entity_poly.pdbx_seq_one_letter_code
_entity_poly.pdbx_strand_id
1 'polypeptide(L)'
;MKLFLSTTNQFTSLLKIIQLPIDQRIQTTISSGWLIQIDHLTIFTMNILNAIETNLWYFTGRNNLRSKIGLINDIKIHLVQFYNEDNTMNMPRSQLYIHKGNAIQGYIDFITNIHINHLPDSICLSMNQGVNTFIVQWYTMNNTTTTQYSSSTTIQNPSSPSSSSSPSSSSPSSSPSSPSSSTYHYISNYTLQPVSYFLGYDNSLQCNKMKAKTIW
;
A
#
# COMPACT_ATOMS: atom_id res chain seq x y z
N MET A 1 33.21 24.11 -9.45
CA MET A 1 32.10 24.84 -10.11
C MET A 1 31.42 24.03 -11.24
N LYS A 2 31.41 22.68 -11.20
CA LYS A 2 30.74 21.83 -12.21
C LYS A 2 29.34 21.32 -11.79
N LEU A 3 28.99 21.41 -10.50
CA LEU A 3 27.72 20.90 -9.97
C LEU A 3 26.57 21.92 -9.98
N PHE A 4 26.85 23.22 -10.12
CA PHE A 4 25.84 24.29 -9.97
C PHE A 4 25.26 24.82 -11.30
N LEU A 5 25.74 24.32 -12.45
CA LEU A 5 25.32 24.79 -13.78
C LEU A 5 24.41 23.80 -14.51
N SER A 6 24.18 22.60 -13.98
CA SER A 6 23.17 21.67 -14.52
C SER A 6 21.93 21.68 -13.64
N THR A 7 20.94 22.48 -14.01
CA THR A 7 19.58 22.35 -13.50
C THR A 7 19.04 21.00 -13.96
N THR A 8 18.83 20.08 -13.02
CA THR A 8 18.19 18.81 -13.35
C THR A 8 16.71 18.94 -13.03
N ASN A 9 15.89 19.09 -14.06
CA ASN A 9 14.43 18.94 -13.97
C ASN A 9 14.02 17.49 -13.61
N GLN A 10 14.99 16.58 -13.51
CA GLN A 10 14.80 15.20 -13.11
C GLN A 10 15.03 15.05 -11.61
N PHE A 11 14.18 14.23 -10.99
CA PHE A 11 14.31 13.87 -9.58
C PHE A 11 15.57 13.06 -9.33
N THR A 12 16.40 13.55 -8.43
CA THR A 12 17.56 12.84 -7.89
C THR A 12 17.23 12.30 -6.50
N SER A 13 17.64 11.07 -6.20
CA SER A 13 17.42 10.46 -4.89
C SER A 13 18.40 11.03 -3.88
N LEU A 14 17.90 11.67 -2.82
CA LEU A 14 18.73 12.21 -1.74
C LEU A 14 18.89 11.21 -0.60
N LEU A 15 17.80 10.53 -0.25
CA LEU A 15 17.77 9.62 0.90
C LEU A 15 16.80 8.48 0.61
N LYS A 16 17.23 7.24 0.87
CA LYS A 16 16.38 6.05 0.80
C LYS A 16 16.54 5.27 2.09
N ILE A 17 15.44 5.08 2.80
CA ILE A 17 15.38 4.36 4.06
C ILE A 17 14.36 3.23 3.92
N ILE A 18 14.75 2.05 4.41
CA ILE A 18 13.86 0.91 4.62
C ILE A 18 14.10 0.50 6.07
N GLN A 19 13.03 0.44 6.86
CA GLN A 19 13.09 0.09 8.27
C GLN A 19 11.97 -0.90 8.59
N LEU A 20 12.26 -1.82 9.50
CA LEU A 20 11.29 -2.73 10.07
C LEU A 20 11.02 -2.29 11.52
N PRO A 21 10.14 -1.31 11.75
CA PRO A 21 9.84 -0.84 13.11
C PRO A 21 9.22 -1.92 14.00
N ILE A 22 8.54 -2.91 13.40
CA ILE A 22 7.97 -4.04 14.13
C ILE A 22 8.34 -5.32 13.39
N ASP A 23 9.02 -6.22 14.09
CA ASP A 23 9.29 -7.59 13.68
C ASP A 23 9.21 -8.45 14.94
N GLN A 24 8.00 -8.95 15.21
CA GLN A 24 7.70 -9.64 16.45
C GLN A 24 7.01 -10.97 16.16
N ARG A 25 7.48 -12.01 16.84
CA ARG A 25 6.82 -13.31 16.94
C ARG A 25 6.47 -13.58 18.39
N ILE A 26 5.19 -13.76 18.68
CA ILE A 26 4.70 -14.19 20.00
C ILE A 26 4.23 -15.62 19.85
N GLN A 27 4.73 -16.50 20.72
CA GLN A 27 4.25 -17.87 20.82
C GLN A 27 3.76 -18.11 22.23
N THR A 28 2.52 -18.58 22.36
CA THR A 28 1.93 -18.90 23.65
C THR A 28 1.24 -20.25 23.57
N THR A 29 1.44 -21.06 24.60
CA THR A 29 0.75 -22.34 24.74
C THR A 29 -0.54 -22.11 25.54
N ILE A 30 -1.61 -22.76 25.10
CA ILE A 30 -2.87 -22.78 25.85
C ILE A 30 -3.01 -24.10 26.59
N SER A 31 -3.80 -24.11 27.66
CA SER A 31 -4.01 -25.28 28.53
C SER A 31 -4.53 -26.52 27.79
N SER A 32 -5.14 -26.34 26.62
CA SER A 32 -5.56 -27.42 25.73
C SER A 32 -4.42 -28.09 24.95
N GLY A 33 -3.16 -27.66 25.13
CA GLY A 33 -1.98 -28.24 24.46
C GLY A 33 -1.67 -27.65 23.07
N TRP A 34 -2.39 -26.60 22.66
CA TRP A 34 -2.15 -25.93 21.40
C TRP A 34 -1.17 -24.77 21.55
N LEU A 35 -0.52 -24.43 20.45
CA LEU A 35 0.34 -23.27 20.33
C LEU A 35 -0.33 -22.22 19.45
N ILE A 36 -0.50 -21.02 20.00
CA ILE A 36 -0.87 -19.84 19.25
C ILE A 36 0.41 -19.12 18.89
N GLN A 37 0.65 -18.93 17.59
CA GLN A 37 1.72 -18.10 17.07
C GLN A 37 1.13 -16.86 16.42
N ILE A 38 1.58 -15.69 16.87
CA ILE A 38 1.23 -14.40 16.30
C ILE A 38 2.51 -13.79 15.73
N ASP A 39 2.54 -13.64 14.41
CA ASP A 39 3.61 -12.94 13.71
C ASP A 39 3.11 -11.56 13.30
N HIS A 40 3.80 -10.52 13.76
CA HIS A 40 3.50 -9.14 13.44
C HIS A 40 4.72 -8.49 12.79
N LEU A 41 4.56 -8.09 11.53
CA LEU A 41 5.58 -7.43 10.74
C LEU A 41 5.07 -6.06 10.31
N THR A 42 5.86 -5.02 10.51
CA THR A 42 5.61 -3.70 9.94
C THR A 42 6.85 -3.23 9.22
N ILE A 43 6.71 -2.86 7.95
CA ILE A 43 7.77 -2.33 7.10
C ILE A 43 7.43 -0.89 6.77
N PHE A 44 8.40 -0.01 7.00
CA PHE A 44 8.35 1.39 6.63
C PHE A 44 9.42 1.66 5.57
N THR A 45 9.04 2.38 4.52
CA THR A 45 9.95 2.81 3.46
C THR A 45 9.77 4.29 3.22
N MET A 46 10.88 5.01 3.10
CA MET A 46 10.89 6.43 2.78
C MET A 46 11.94 6.69 1.70
N ASN A 47 11.58 7.44 0.68
CA ASN A 47 12.51 7.90 -0.34
C ASN A 47 12.30 9.38 -0.61
N ILE A 48 13.30 10.19 -0.26
CA ILE A 48 13.33 11.63 -0.49
C ILE A 48 14.03 11.88 -1.83
N LEU A 49 13.32 12.52 -2.74
CA LEU A 49 13.79 12.93 -4.04
C LEU A 49 13.80 14.45 -4.13
N ASN A 50 14.73 15.03 -4.89
CA ASN A 50 14.74 16.46 -5.15
C ASN A 50 14.96 16.75 -6.64
N ALA A 51 14.24 17.74 -7.16
CA ALA A 51 14.45 18.32 -8.47
C ALA A 51 14.58 19.85 -8.33
N ILE A 52 15.59 20.42 -8.98
CA ILE A 52 15.90 21.85 -8.90
C ILE A 52 15.99 22.41 -10.31
N GLU A 53 15.17 23.42 -10.55
CA GLU A 53 15.18 24.21 -11.78
C GLU A 53 15.53 25.64 -11.39
N THR A 54 16.58 26.21 -11.98
CA THR A 54 16.94 27.61 -11.79
C THR A 54 17.12 28.27 -13.14
N ASN A 55 16.69 29.52 -13.24
CA ASN A 55 16.91 30.32 -14.43
C ASN A 55 17.51 31.65 -14.01
N LEU A 56 18.79 31.84 -14.31
CA LEU A 56 19.52 33.05 -13.96
C LEU A 56 19.05 34.26 -14.78
N TRP A 57 18.59 34.06 -16.02
CA TRP A 57 18.14 35.14 -16.89
C TRP A 57 16.79 35.70 -16.45
N TYR A 58 15.86 34.83 -16.07
CA TYR A 58 14.56 35.25 -15.53
C TYR A 58 14.57 35.43 -14.01
N PHE A 59 15.72 35.20 -13.35
CA PHE A 59 15.88 35.28 -11.91
C PHE A 59 14.83 34.44 -11.16
N THR A 60 14.55 33.23 -11.65
CA THR A 60 13.56 32.31 -11.06
C THR A 60 14.20 31.03 -10.56
N GLY A 61 13.63 30.45 -9.50
CA GLY A 61 14.00 29.14 -9.00
C GLY A 61 12.77 28.31 -8.63
N ARG A 62 12.83 27.02 -8.90
CA ARG A 62 11.84 26.03 -8.47
C ARG A 62 12.54 24.84 -7.84
N ASN A 63 12.20 24.53 -6.61
CA ASN A 63 12.60 23.30 -5.93
C ASN A 63 11.36 22.40 -5.78
N ASN A 64 11.50 21.12 -6.07
CA ASN A 64 10.50 20.11 -5.76
C ASN A 64 11.14 18.99 -4.94
N LEU A 65 10.80 18.95 -3.65
CA LEU A 65 11.18 17.91 -2.72
C LEU A 65 10.03 16.90 -2.59
N ARG A 66 10.22 15.70 -3.14
CA ARG A 66 9.23 14.62 -3.11
C ARG A 66 9.60 13.58 -2.07
N SER A 67 8.77 13.45 -1.04
CA SER A 67 8.87 12.40 -0.02
C SER A 67 7.94 11.26 -0.37
N LYS A 68 8.47 10.17 -0.93
CA LYS A 68 7.72 8.92 -1.16
C LYS A 68 7.71 8.11 0.12
N ILE A 69 6.53 7.67 0.54
CA ILE A 69 6.33 6.91 1.78
C ILE A 69 5.57 5.63 1.44
N GLY A 70 6.04 4.51 1.97
CA GLY A 70 5.36 3.22 1.91
C GLY A 70 5.32 2.58 3.28
N LEU A 71 4.15 2.10 3.69
CA LEU A 71 3.94 1.39 4.95
C LEU A 71 3.26 0.07 4.64
N ILE A 72 3.79 -1.03 5.15
CA ILE A 72 3.15 -2.35 5.12
C ILE A 72 3.01 -2.80 6.56
N ASN A 73 1.82 -3.21 6.96
CA ASN A 73 1.55 -3.84 8.24
C ASN A 73 0.94 -5.20 7.95
N ASP A 74 1.51 -6.26 8.51
CA ASP A 74 1.14 -7.63 8.25
C ASP A 74 1.03 -8.39 9.58
N ILE A 75 -0.11 -9.00 9.85
CA ILE A 75 -0.40 -9.77 11.05
C ILE A 75 -0.86 -11.16 10.62
N LYS A 76 -0.16 -12.18 11.10
CA LYS A 76 -0.50 -13.58 10.88
C LYS A 76 -0.73 -14.24 12.23
N ILE A 77 -1.84 -14.95 12.35
CA ILE A 77 -2.20 -15.73 13.52
C ILE A 77 -2.31 -17.18 13.06
N HIS A 78 -1.52 -18.04 13.67
CA HIS A 78 -1.50 -19.47 13.44
C HIS A 78 -1.89 -20.18 14.73
N LEU A 79 -2.89 -21.06 14.64
CA LEU A 79 -3.14 -22.05 15.66
C LEU A 79 -2.49 -23.37 15.22
N VAL A 80 -1.48 -23.81 15.97
CA VAL A 80 -0.69 -25.00 15.69
C VAL A 80 -0.96 -26.04 16.78
N GLN A 81 -1.24 -27.27 16.37
CA GLN A 81 -1.31 -28.40 17.29
C GLN A 81 0.04 -29.13 17.28
N PHE A 82 0.62 -29.34 18.46
CA PHE A 82 1.73 -30.28 18.61
C PHE A 82 1.15 -31.70 18.60
N TYR A 83 1.32 -32.44 17.50
CA TYR A 83 1.07 -33.87 17.50
C TYR A 83 2.18 -34.55 18.30
N ASN A 84 1.80 -35.25 19.36
CA ASN A 84 2.68 -36.07 20.16
C ASN A 84 2.26 -37.52 19.95
N GLU A 85 2.48 -38.08 18.76
CA GLU A 85 2.45 -39.51 18.50
C GLU A 85 2.99 -39.76 17.08
N ASP A 86 4.03 -40.59 17.01
CA ASP A 86 4.70 -41.15 15.82
C ASP A 86 5.65 -40.27 14.99
N ASN A 87 6.95 -40.43 15.30
CA ASN A 87 8.21 -40.42 14.54
C ASN A 87 8.23 -40.22 13.00
N THR A 88 7.28 -39.49 12.44
CA THR A 88 7.28 -39.01 11.06
C THR A 88 7.34 -37.50 11.13
N MET A 89 8.24 -36.88 10.35
CA MET A 89 8.39 -35.43 10.22
C MET A 89 7.12 -34.79 9.61
N ASN A 90 6.01 -34.84 10.34
CA ASN A 90 4.77 -34.20 9.95
C ASN A 90 4.84 -32.76 10.45
N MET A 91 5.16 -31.88 9.51
CA MET A 91 5.10 -30.43 9.65
C MET A 91 3.81 -30.03 10.41
N PRO A 92 3.90 -29.17 11.44
CA PRO A 92 2.76 -28.79 12.24
C PRO A 92 1.60 -28.31 11.36
N ARG A 93 0.47 -29.04 11.35
CA ARG A 93 -0.73 -28.61 10.64
C ARG A 93 -1.37 -27.47 11.41
N SER A 94 -1.33 -26.28 10.82
CA SER A 94 -2.09 -25.14 11.32
C SER A 94 -3.58 -25.39 11.06
N GLN A 95 -4.39 -25.50 12.12
CA GLN A 95 -5.83 -25.74 11.97
C GLN A 95 -6.62 -24.44 11.74
N LEU A 96 -6.07 -23.31 12.19
CA LEU A 96 -6.60 -21.99 11.93
C LEU A 96 -5.47 -21.09 11.49
N TYR A 97 -5.66 -20.46 10.33
CA TYR A 97 -4.76 -19.45 9.81
C TYR A 97 -5.57 -18.19 9.51
N ILE A 98 -5.22 -17.10 10.19
CA ILE A 98 -5.77 -15.77 9.91
C ILE A 98 -4.60 -14.89 9.51
N HIS A 99 -4.72 -14.25 8.36
CA HIS A 99 -3.72 -13.35 7.83
C HIS A 99 -4.40 -12.06 7.42
N LYS A 100 -4.03 -10.97 8.06
CA LYS A 100 -4.56 -9.65 7.78
C LYS A 100 -3.39 -8.71 7.56
N GLY A 101 -3.46 -7.89 6.53
CA GLY A 101 -2.50 -6.82 6.38
C GLY A 101 -3.05 -5.64 5.60
N ASN A 102 -2.30 -4.55 5.69
CA ASN A 102 -2.57 -3.32 4.98
C ASN A 102 -1.26 -2.74 4.44
N ALA A 103 -1.31 -2.24 3.22
CA ALA A 103 -0.24 -1.51 2.59
C ALA A 103 -0.75 -0.12 2.20
N ILE A 104 0.04 0.91 2.48
CA ILE A 104 -0.18 2.28 2.06
C ILE A 104 1.05 2.68 1.27
N GLN A 105 0.85 3.25 0.08
CA GLN A 105 1.92 3.82 -0.71
C GLN A 105 1.48 5.18 -1.25
N GLY A 106 2.29 6.20 -1.04
CA GLY A 106 2.00 7.54 -1.53
C GLY A 106 3.25 8.41 -1.58
N TYR A 107 3.05 9.67 -1.91
CA TYR A 107 4.10 10.67 -1.81
C TYR A 107 3.53 12.04 -1.46
N ILE A 108 4.38 12.87 -0.89
CA ILE A 108 4.09 14.28 -0.62
C ILE A 108 5.15 15.10 -1.34
N ASP A 109 4.71 16.08 -2.13
CA ASP A 109 5.56 17.04 -2.80
C ASP A 109 5.56 18.35 -2.03
N PHE A 110 6.74 18.79 -1.63
CA PHE A 110 6.98 20.15 -1.14
C PHE A 110 7.65 20.94 -2.26
N ILE A 111 6.94 21.93 -2.78
CA ILE A 111 7.38 22.72 -3.93
C ILE A 111 7.61 24.16 -3.47
N THR A 112 8.80 24.67 -3.74
CA THR A 112 9.19 26.06 -3.49
C THR A 112 9.42 26.75 -4.82
N ASN A 113 8.65 27.80 -5.11
CA ASN A 113 8.87 28.69 -6.24
C ASN A 113 9.41 30.03 -5.72
N ILE A 114 10.45 30.56 -6.37
CA ILE A 114 11.12 31.81 -5.98
C ILE A 114 11.30 32.66 -7.23
N HIS A 115 10.86 33.93 -7.20
CA HIS A 115 11.28 34.95 -8.15
C HIS A 115 12.21 35.95 -7.43
N ILE A 116 13.47 36.02 -7.81
CA ILE A 116 14.49 36.79 -7.07
C ILE A 116 14.33 38.30 -7.29
N ASN A 117 13.61 38.72 -8.34
CA ASN A 117 13.43 40.13 -8.69
C ASN A 117 12.74 41.00 -7.61
N HIS A 118 11.91 40.41 -6.73
CA HIS A 118 11.14 41.16 -5.72
C HIS A 118 11.05 40.43 -4.37
N LEU A 119 12.19 40.11 -3.75
CA LEU A 119 12.21 39.49 -2.41
C LEU A 119 11.82 40.48 -1.29
N PRO A 120 11.10 40.04 -0.24
CA PRO A 120 10.70 38.65 0.06
C PRO A 120 9.34 38.22 -0.52
N ASP A 121 8.58 39.12 -1.14
CA ASP A 121 7.20 38.91 -1.65
C ASP A 121 7.07 37.92 -2.82
N SER A 122 8.16 37.22 -3.15
CA SER A 122 8.28 36.41 -4.36
C SER A 122 8.60 34.95 -4.06
N ILE A 123 8.26 34.46 -2.87
CA ILE A 123 8.37 33.06 -2.49
C ILE A 123 6.96 32.47 -2.35
N CYS A 124 6.71 31.37 -3.05
CA CYS A 124 5.49 30.58 -2.93
C CYS A 124 5.86 29.14 -2.55
N LEU A 125 5.31 28.67 -1.43
CA LEU A 125 5.44 27.31 -0.95
C LEU A 125 4.14 26.55 -1.21
N SER A 126 4.25 25.28 -1.60
CA SER A 126 3.08 24.40 -1.66
C SER A 126 3.44 23.01 -1.18
N MET A 127 2.49 22.38 -0.48
CA MET A 127 2.61 21.01 0.01
C MET A 127 1.43 20.23 -0.55
N ASN A 128 1.73 19.23 -1.37
CA ASN A 128 0.72 18.51 -2.15
C ASN A 128 0.83 17.01 -1.89
N GLN A 129 -0.27 16.38 -1.52
CA GLN A 129 -0.39 14.93 -1.55
C GLN A 129 -0.45 14.45 -3.01
N GLY A 130 0.31 13.40 -3.31
CA GLY A 130 0.34 12.79 -4.63
C GLY A 130 -1.01 12.17 -5.01
N VAL A 131 -1.39 12.40 -6.28
CA VAL A 131 -2.58 11.83 -6.96
C VAL A 131 -2.73 10.32 -6.88
N ASN A 132 -1.64 9.59 -6.60
CA ASN A 132 -1.58 8.14 -6.63
C ASN A 132 -1.22 7.60 -5.24
N THR A 133 -1.96 8.03 -4.22
CA THR A 133 -1.84 7.43 -2.88
C THR A 133 -2.78 6.24 -2.79
N PHE A 134 -2.23 5.04 -2.77
CA PHE A 134 -2.98 3.79 -2.75
C PHE A 134 -2.98 3.18 -1.36
N ILE A 135 -4.10 2.56 -1.03
CA ILE A 135 -4.21 1.74 0.16
C ILE A 135 -4.83 0.41 -0.22
N VAL A 136 -4.12 -0.65 0.11
CA VAL A 136 -4.53 -2.03 -0.13
C VAL A 136 -4.68 -2.71 1.22
N GLN A 137 -5.77 -3.45 1.40
CA GLN A 137 -5.97 -4.30 2.56
C GLN A 137 -6.25 -5.71 2.07
N TRP A 138 -5.65 -6.70 2.74
CA TRP A 138 -5.92 -8.10 2.49
C TRP A 138 -6.30 -8.79 3.78
N TYR A 139 -7.19 -9.77 3.63
CA TYR A 139 -7.59 -10.67 4.69
C TYR A 139 -7.72 -12.07 4.10
N THR A 140 -7.08 -13.04 4.74
CA THR A 140 -7.16 -14.45 4.42
C THR A 140 -7.48 -15.21 5.69
N MET A 141 -8.49 -16.08 5.62
CA MET A 141 -8.81 -17.00 6.71
C MET A 141 -8.95 -18.40 6.14
N ASN A 142 -8.13 -19.33 6.61
CA ASN A 142 -8.36 -20.75 6.38
C ASN A 142 -9.09 -21.32 7.59
N ASN A 143 -10.31 -21.81 7.36
CA ASN A 143 -11.03 -22.57 8.35
C ASN A 143 -11.14 -24.01 7.88
N THR A 144 -10.43 -24.92 8.55
CA THR A 144 -10.59 -26.36 8.32
C THR A 144 -11.79 -26.97 9.06
N THR A 145 -12.62 -26.17 9.75
CA THR A 145 -13.93 -26.65 10.20
C THR A 145 -14.93 -26.60 9.05
N THR A 146 -15.19 -27.76 8.46
CA THR A 146 -16.39 -28.04 7.66
C THR A 146 -17.64 -27.61 8.43
N THR A 147 -18.17 -26.44 8.08
CA THR A 147 -19.61 -26.17 8.17
C THR A 147 -20.06 -25.71 6.79
N GLN A 148 -20.73 -26.62 6.08
CA GLN A 148 -21.48 -26.32 4.87
C GLN A 148 -22.52 -25.24 5.19
N TYR A 149 -22.21 -23.98 4.89
CA TYR A 149 -23.21 -22.97 4.57
C TYR A 149 -22.71 -22.21 3.34
N SER A 150 -23.17 -22.68 2.19
CA SER A 150 -22.99 -22.03 0.91
C SER A 150 -23.69 -20.67 0.92
N SER A 151 -22.95 -19.59 1.08
CA SER A 151 -23.37 -18.26 0.63
C SER A 151 -22.45 -17.83 -0.50
N SER A 152 -22.77 -18.26 -1.71
CA SER A 152 -22.15 -17.74 -2.93
C SER A 152 -22.65 -16.32 -3.18
N THR A 153 -21.95 -15.30 -2.67
CA THR A 153 -22.06 -13.96 -3.26
C THR A 153 -21.17 -13.93 -4.50
N THR A 154 -21.72 -14.41 -5.61
CA THR A 154 -21.18 -14.21 -6.94
C THR A 154 -21.15 -12.71 -7.21
N ILE A 155 -19.96 -12.14 -7.41
CA ILE A 155 -19.82 -10.79 -7.95
C ILE A 155 -20.43 -10.83 -9.35
N GLN A 156 -21.60 -10.19 -9.50
CA GLN A 156 -22.23 -9.96 -10.80
C GLN A 156 -21.33 -9.01 -11.58
N ASN A 157 -20.50 -9.55 -12.47
CA ASN A 157 -19.99 -8.78 -13.59
C ASN A 157 -21.20 -8.36 -14.45
N PRO A 158 -21.30 -7.08 -14.87
CA PRO A 158 -22.38 -6.65 -15.74
C PRO A 158 -22.30 -7.39 -17.08
N SER A 159 -23.39 -8.08 -17.39
CA SER A 159 -23.62 -8.88 -18.59
C SER A 159 -23.57 -8.03 -19.86
N SER A 160 -22.76 -8.46 -20.82
CA SER A 160 -22.91 -8.09 -22.24
C SER A 160 -23.65 -9.23 -22.98
N PRO A 161 -24.51 -8.96 -23.97
CA PRO A 161 -25.53 -9.92 -24.40
C PRO A 161 -25.11 -10.85 -25.56
N SER A 162 -25.36 -12.15 -25.33
CA SER A 162 -25.92 -13.19 -26.22
C SER A 162 -25.41 -13.41 -27.66
N SER A 163 -24.92 -14.64 -27.89
CA SER A 163 -25.32 -15.61 -28.94
C SER A 163 -24.40 -16.86 -28.80
N SER A 164 -24.73 -18.13 -29.03
CA SER A 164 -25.94 -18.92 -29.30
C SER A 164 -25.53 -20.41 -29.33
N SER A 165 -26.48 -21.32 -29.06
CA SER A 165 -26.55 -22.77 -29.40
C SER A 165 -25.85 -23.85 -28.53
N SER A 166 -26.66 -24.87 -28.18
CA SER A 166 -26.43 -26.10 -27.40
C SER A 166 -26.40 -27.35 -28.33
N PRO A 167 -26.53 -28.64 -27.90
CA PRO A 167 -26.11 -29.37 -26.68
C PRO A 167 -25.47 -30.78 -26.97
N SER A 168 -25.17 -31.52 -25.89
CA SER A 168 -25.18 -33.01 -25.73
C SER A 168 -23.84 -33.78 -25.64
N SER A 169 -23.58 -34.37 -24.47
CA SER A 169 -23.31 -35.82 -24.29
C SER A 169 -23.06 -36.17 -22.82
N SER A 170 -23.84 -37.11 -22.31
CA SER A 170 -23.81 -37.74 -20.99
C SER A 170 -22.67 -38.76 -20.82
N SER A 171 -22.05 -38.83 -19.63
CA SER A 171 -21.84 -40.07 -18.83
C SER A 171 -20.90 -39.86 -17.62
N PRO A 172 -20.98 -40.73 -16.59
CA PRO A 172 -20.75 -40.38 -15.19
C PRO A 172 -19.38 -40.83 -14.66
N SER A 173 -18.98 -40.31 -13.50
CA SER A 173 -18.33 -41.06 -12.39
C SER A 173 -17.26 -40.24 -11.64
N SER A 174 -17.20 -40.54 -10.34
CA SER A 174 -16.11 -40.26 -9.39
C SER A 174 -15.93 -38.81 -8.93
N SER A 175 -16.74 -38.45 -7.93
CA SER A 175 -16.26 -37.61 -6.84
C SER A 175 -15.15 -38.34 -6.07
N PRO A 176 -13.99 -37.72 -5.87
CA PRO A 176 -13.36 -37.68 -4.57
C PRO A 176 -13.70 -36.33 -3.98
N SER A 177 -14.62 -36.34 -3.01
CA SER A 177 -14.87 -35.24 -2.10
C SER A 177 -13.56 -34.91 -1.39
N SER A 178 -12.80 -34.00 -2.00
CA SER A 178 -11.67 -33.35 -1.37
C SER A 178 -12.22 -32.56 -0.19
N PRO A 179 -11.63 -32.60 1.03
CA PRO A 179 -12.02 -31.67 2.07
C PRO A 179 -11.67 -30.28 1.53
N SER A 180 -12.67 -29.57 1.02
CA SER A 180 -12.48 -28.21 0.54
C SER A 180 -12.24 -27.36 1.77
N SER A 181 -10.98 -27.16 2.14
CA SER A 181 -10.61 -26.14 3.11
C SER A 181 -11.13 -24.82 2.55
N SER A 182 -12.19 -24.28 3.14
CA SER A 182 -12.73 -22.99 2.72
C SER A 182 -11.73 -21.94 3.15
N THR A 183 -10.88 -21.53 2.20
CA THR A 183 -9.99 -20.40 2.39
C THR A 183 -10.71 -19.18 1.85
N TYR A 184 -11.06 -18.26 2.76
CA TYR A 184 -11.68 -17.00 2.42
C TYR A 184 -10.58 -15.99 2.14
N HIS A 185 -10.63 -15.36 0.97
CA HIS A 185 -9.72 -14.28 0.58
C HIS A 185 -10.52 -13.02 0.29
N TYR A 186 -10.15 -11.94 0.95
CA TYR A 186 -10.71 -10.61 0.72
C TYR A 186 -9.56 -9.64 0.44
N ILE A 187 -9.67 -8.89 -0.66
CA ILE A 187 -8.74 -7.83 -1.02
C ILE A 187 -9.57 -6.59 -1.33
N SER A 188 -9.25 -5.48 -0.68
CA SER A 188 -9.82 -4.17 -1.00
C SER A 188 -8.74 -3.18 -1.36
N ASN A 189 -8.97 -2.42 -2.41
CA ASN A 189 -8.07 -1.36 -2.88
C ASN A 189 -8.84 -0.05 -2.96
N TYR A 190 -8.27 1.01 -2.39
CA TYR A 190 -8.81 2.36 -2.46
C TYR A 190 -7.69 3.36 -2.76
N THR A 191 -8.03 4.38 -3.54
CA THR A 191 -7.14 5.49 -3.88
C THR A 191 -7.60 6.73 -3.13
N LEU A 192 -6.69 7.40 -2.42
CA LEU A 192 -6.99 8.68 -1.80
C LEU A 192 -6.99 9.80 -2.84
N GLN A 193 -7.97 10.69 -2.75
CA GLN A 193 -8.00 11.88 -3.60
C GLN A 193 -6.80 12.79 -3.26
N PRO A 194 -6.20 13.45 -4.28
CA PRO A 194 -5.13 14.41 -4.05
C PRO A 194 -5.64 15.59 -3.22
N VAL A 195 -4.83 16.03 -2.27
CA VAL A 195 -5.11 17.21 -1.43
C VAL A 195 -3.89 18.10 -1.42
N SER A 196 -4.11 19.41 -1.36
CA SER A 196 -3.06 20.39 -1.10
C SER A 196 -3.26 21.00 0.28
N TYR A 197 -2.19 21.05 1.07
CA TYR A 197 -2.24 21.51 2.46
C TYR A 197 -2.06 23.02 2.53
N PHE A 198 -2.88 23.66 3.37
CA PHE A 198 -2.81 25.11 3.60
C PHE A 198 -1.57 25.47 4.42
N LEU A 199 -0.72 26.35 3.86
CA LEU A 199 0.53 26.80 4.49
C LEU A 199 0.43 28.23 5.06
N GLY A 200 -0.78 28.78 5.19
CA GLY A 200 -1.02 30.13 5.70
C GLY A 200 -1.55 31.10 4.64
N TYR A 201 -2.21 32.17 5.12
CA TYR A 201 -2.88 33.15 4.28
C TYR A 201 -1.89 33.92 3.42
N ASP A 202 -0.80 34.42 4.00
CA ASP A 202 0.22 35.19 3.29
C ASP A 202 0.86 34.37 2.17
N ASN A 203 1.23 33.11 2.45
CA ASN A 203 1.75 32.20 1.42
C ASN A 203 0.75 31.99 0.29
N SER A 204 -0.54 31.83 0.61
CA SER A 204 -1.59 31.66 -0.39
C SER A 204 -1.74 32.91 -1.28
N LEU A 205 -1.67 34.10 -0.68
CA LEU A 205 -1.68 35.36 -1.41
C LEU A 205 -0.48 35.46 -2.37
N GLN A 206 0.73 35.11 -1.92
CA GLN A 206 1.91 35.15 -2.78
C GLN A 206 1.85 34.10 -3.89
N CYS A 207 1.40 32.87 -3.59
CA CYS A 207 1.20 31.84 -4.61
C CYS A 207 0.20 32.26 -5.70
N ASN A 208 -0.88 32.94 -5.31
CA ASN A 208 -1.86 33.50 -6.24
C ASN A 208 -1.24 34.59 -7.14
N LYS A 209 -0.47 35.53 -6.57
CA LYS A 209 0.24 36.57 -7.33
C LYS A 209 1.23 35.96 -8.33
N MET A 210 1.94 34.91 -7.92
CA MET A 210 2.93 34.23 -8.75
C MET A 210 2.31 33.31 -9.82
N LYS A 211 0.98 33.10 -9.81
CA LYS A 211 0.30 32.10 -10.65
C LYS A 211 0.98 30.72 -10.56
N ALA A 212 1.49 30.39 -9.38
CA ALA A 212 2.17 29.14 -9.16
C ALA A 212 1.18 28.00 -9.41
N LYS A 213 1.61 26.94 -10.12
CA LYS A 213 0.80 25.72 -10.27
C LYS A 213 0.72 25.01 -8.92
N THR A 214 -0.24 25.42 -8.11
CA THR A 214 -0.78 24.63 -7.01
C THR A 214 -1.83 23.67 -7.57
N ILE A 215 -2.22 22.65 -6.80
CA ILE A 215 -3.38 21.82 -7.16
C ILE A 215 -4.69 22.66 -7.04
N TRP A 216 -4.60 23.85 -6.44
CA TRP A 216 -5.57 24.94 -6.48
C TRP A 216 -5.39 25.82 -7.72
#